data_AF-A0A9X4E4M6-F1
#
_entry.id   AF-A0A9X4E4M6-F1
#
_cell.length_a   1.000
_cell.length_b   1.000
_cell.length_c   1.000
_cell.angle_alpha   90.00
_cell.angle_beta   90.00
_cell.angle_gamma   90.00
#
_symmetry.space_group_name_H-M   'P 1'
#
loop_
_entity.id
_entity.type
_entity.pdbx_description
1 polymer ?
#
loop_
_entity_poly.entity_id
_entity_poly.type
_entity_poly.pdbx_seq_one_letter_code
_entity_poly.pdbx_strand_id
1 'polypeptide(L)'
;MTSRLHRAALALALSVSVAPCALAANTTPEAVAPTRTLTARDAFALSQAKDVQISPDGKRIAYTRSSEDIMTDNARSEVWLVDVASGQQTPLGVPGSGRARWSPDGTRLAYVAKGPGDKPQIWVRWLSGNSAAITALPEAPSDIAWSPDGKQIGFTMFTPEEGASLGSPLAAPEGAKWADPIKVITKINYRADGEGVCAPRLQPHLRGAVRRRRAAPADQRPV
;
A
#
# COMPACT_ATOMS: atom_id res chain seq x y z
N MET A 1 64.56 -29.90 59.22
CA MET A 1 63.14 -30.15 58.87
C MET A 1 62.33 -28.90 59.22
N THR A 2 61.34 -28.55 58.36
CA THR A 2 60.42 -27.37 58.40
C THR A 2 61.10 -26.03 58.06
N SER A 3 61.03 -25.41 56.86
CA SER A 3 59.99 -25.11 55.84
C SER A 3 59.07 -23.92 56.17
N ARG A 4 58.94 -23.03 55.17
CA ARG A 4 57.88 -22.03 54.88
C ARG A 4 58.15 -20.59 55.37
N LEU A 5 57.89 -19.51 54.63
CA LEU A 5 57.35 -19.25 53.28
C LEU A 5 57.66 -17.78 52.94
N HIS A 6 58.17 -17.49 51.73
CA HIS A 6 58.24 -16.12 51.20
C HIS A 6 56.85 -15.70 50.70
N ARG A 7 56.35 -14.54 51.13
CA ARG A 7 55.15 -13.90 50.57
C ARG A 7 55.60 -12.76 49.65
N ALA A 8 55.58 -13.01 48.35
CA ALA A 8 55.69 -11.98 47.33
C ALA A 8 54.29 -11.36 47.11
N ALA A 9 54.14 -10.07 47.42
CA ALA A 9 52.94 -9.30 47.10
C ALA A 9 53.10 -8.73 45.68
N LEU A 10 52.33 -9.25 44.73
CA LEU A 10 52.27 -8.75 43.36
C LEU A 10 51.28 -7.58 43.33
N ALA A 11 51.77 -6.35 43.28
CA ALA A 11 50.94 -5.17 43.09
C ALA A 11 50.60 -5.03 41.59
N LEU A 12 49.34 -5.30 41.24
CA LEU A 12 48.81 -5.11 39.89
C LEU A 12 48.43 -3.63 39.72
N ALA A 13 49.28 -2.85 39.06
CA ALA A 13 48.97 -1.47 38.70
C ALA A 13 48.04 -1.47 37.48
N LEU A 14 46.77 -1.09 37.67
CA LEU A 14 45.81 -0.88 36.59
C LEU A 14 46.13 0.46 35.89
N SER A 15 46.76 0.42 34.72
CA SER A 15 46.94 1.59 33.88
C SER A 15 45.65 1.88 33.10
N VAL A 16 44.96 2.98 33.44
CA VAL A 16 43.84 3.50 32.66
C VAL A 16 44.43 4.21 31.44
N SER A 17 44.36 3.57 30.27
CA SER A 17 44.75 4.19 29.00
C SER A 17 43.57 5.03 28.48
N VAL A 18 43.68 6.35 28.59
CA VAL A 18 42.72 7.28 27.98
C VAL A 18 43.09 7.40 26.50
N ALA A 19 42.31 6.75 25.63
CA ALA A 19 42.46 6.88 24.19
C ALA A 19 42.00 8.30 23.76
N PRO A 20 42.83 9.08 23.04
CA PRO A 20 42.41 10.35 22.50
C PRO A 20 41.40 10.11 21.37
N CYS A 21 40.17 10.58 21.59
CA CYS A 21 39.12 10.59 20.59
C CYS A 21 39.48 11.63 19.51
N ALA A 22 40.14 11.20 18.44
CA ALA A 22 40.40 12.05 17.29
C ALA A 22 39.07 12.37 16.59
N LEU A 23 38.62 13.63 16.68
CA LEU A 23 37.54 14.13 15.84
C LEU A 23 38.03 14.13 14.39
N ALA A 24 37.60 13.13 13.61
CA ALA A 24 37.69 13.21 12.17
C ALA A 24 36.76 14.34 11.69
N ALA A 25 37.35 15.40 11.14
CA ALA A 25 36.60 16.42 10.43
C ALA A 25 36.02 15.77 9.17
N ASN A 26 34.75 15.39 9.20
CA ASN A 26 34.03 14.98 8.01
C ASN A 26 33.84 16.21 7.13
N THR A 27 34.73 16.42 6.17
CA THR A 27 34.50 17.33 5.05
C THR A 27 33.37 16.75 4.21
N THR A 28 32.16 17.22 4.47
CA THR A 28 31.02 16.91 3.61
C THR A 28 31.29 17.62 2.29
N PRO A 29 31.37 16.92 1.15
CA PRO A 29 31.57 17.59 -0.12
C PRO A 29 30.42 18.57 -0.35
N GLU A 30 30.76 19.81 -0.66
CA GLU A 30 29.82 20.87 -0.95
C GLU A 30 28.99 20.46 -2.18
N ALA A 31 27.70 20.23 -1.96
CA ALA A 31 26.80 19.81 -3.03
C ALA A 31 26.66 20.96 -4.03
N VAL A 32 27.27 20.80 -5.21
CA VAL A 32 27.11 21.74 -6.32
C VAL A 32 25.64 21.78 -6.71
N ALA A 33 24.96 22.86 -6.36
CA ALA A 33 23.56 23.05 -6.71
C ALA A 33 23.43 23.17 -8.24
N PRO A 34 22.43 22.52 -8.86
CA PRO A 34 22.22 22.62 -10.30
C PRO A 34 21.94 24.09 -10.69
N THR A 35 22.64 24.58 -11.71
CA THR A 35 22.58 25.97 -12.17
C THR A 35 21.37 26.30 -13.05
N ARG A 36 20.55 25.30 -13.41
CA ARG A 36 19.34 25.51 -14.22
C ARG A 36 18.11 25.78 -13.35
N THR A 37 17.24 26.66 -13.81
CA THR A 37 15.91 26.86 -13.22
C THR A 37 14.99 25.67 -13.47
N LEU A 38 14.05 25.44 -12.55
CA LEU A 38 12.96 24.49 -12.76
C LEU A 38 12.01 25.00 -13.86
N THR A 39 11.50 24.08 -14.65
CA THR A 39 10.54 24.30 -15.73
C THR A 39 9.27 23.48 -15.47
N ALA A 40 8.17 23.79 -16.15
CA ALA A 40 6.94 22.99 -16.05
C ALA A 40 7.16 21.51 -16.38
N ARG A 41 8.12 21.20 -17.27
CA ARG A 41 8.47 19.82 -17.63
C ARG A 41 9.08 19.04 -16.48
N ASP A 42 9.76 19.70 -15.56
CA ASP A 42 10.37 19.04 -14.40
C ASP A 42 9.33 18.45 -13.46
N ALA A 43 8.07 18.93 -13.50
CA ALA A 43 6.98 18.37 -12.72
C ALA A 43 6.74 16.87 -13.03
N PHE A 44 6.91 16.45 -14.28
CA PHE A 44 6.77 15.06 -14.70
C PHE A 44 7.94 14.16 -14.23
N ALA A 45 9.08 14.76 -13.88
CA ALA A 45 10.22 14.02 -13.32
C ALA A 45 10.09 13.80 -11.81
N LEU A 46 9.17 14.50 -11.15
CA LEU A 46 8.94 14.34 -9.72
C LEU A 46 8.25 13.01 -9.43
N SER A 47 8.70 12.35 -8.36
CA SER A 47 8.05 11.18 -7.80
C SER A 47 7.70 11.45 -6.35
N GLN A 48 6.53 10.98 -5.92
CA GLN A 48 6.08 11.05 -4.53
C GLN A 48 6.11 9.66 -3.93
N ALA A 49 6.62 9.55 -2.71
CA ALA A 49 6.44 8.37 -1.88
C ALA A 49 5.21 8.56 -0.98
N LYS A 50 4.29 7.61 -1.00
CA LYS A 50 3.04 7.61 -0.23
C LYS A 50 2.89 6.27 0.48
N ASP A 51 2.10 6.24 1.55
CA ASP A 51 1.68 5.00 2.22
C ASP A 51 2.85 4.06 2.58
N VAL A 52 3.84 4.63 3.29
CA VAL A 52 5.05 3.92 3.72
C VAL A 52 4.73 2.94 4.84
N GLN A 53 5.26 1.72 4.75
CA GLN A 53 5.05 0.63 5.70
C GLN A 53 6.35 -0.14 5.95
N ILE A 54 6.75 -0.25 7.21
CA ILE A 54 7.92 -1.04 7.62
C ILE A 54 7.48 -2.49 7.86
N SER A 55 8.28 -3.47 7.41
CA SER A 55 8.02 -4.89 7.70
C SER A 55 8.16 -5.18 9.19
N PRO A 56 7.47 -6.20 9.73
CA PRO A 56 7.55 -6.54 11.16
C PRO A 56 8.97 -6.83 11.66
N ASP A 57 9.83 -7.38 10.80
CA ASP A 57 11.23 -7.65 11.09
C ASP A 57 12.17 -6.45 10.86
N GLY A 58 11.63 -5.31 10.40
CA GLY A 58 12.38 -4.08 10.11
C GLY A 58 13.33 -4.17 8.91
N LYS A 59 13.37 -5.28 8.18
CA LYS A 59 14.34 -5.48 7.08
C LYS A 59 13.89 -4.89 5.76
N ARG A 60 12.60 -4.61 5.60
CA ARG A 60 12.01 -4.11 4.36
C ARG A 60 11.06 -2.95 4.62
N ILE A 61 10.97 -2.06 3.64
CA ILE A 61 9.96 -1.01 3.61
C ILE A 61 9.15 -1.17 2.33
N ALA A 62 7.84 -1.24 2.43
CA ALA A 62 6.94 -1.13 1.30
C ALA A 62 6.41 0.32 1.23
N TYR A 63 6.37 0.91 0.05
CA TYR A 63 5.76 2.22 -0.15
C TYR A 63 5.14 2.30 -1.54
N THR A 64 4.17 3.19 -1.72
CA THR A 64 3.60 3.48 -3.04
C THR A 64 4.36 4.64 -3.66
N ARG A 65 5.01 4.41 -4.80
CA ARG A 65 5.64 5.46 -5.60
C ARG A 65 4.64 5.95 -6.64
N SER A 66 4.43 7.27 -6.70
CA SER A 66 3.54 7.93 -7.67
C SER A 66 4.32 8.93 -8.50
N SER A 67 4.12 8.95 -9.81
CA SER A 67 4.70 9.95 -10.73
C SER A 67 3.72 10.24 -11.87
N GLU A 68 3.86 11.38 -12.53
CA GLU A 68 3.06 11.70 -13.70
C GLU A 68 3.67 11.14 -14.98
N ASP A 69 2.83 10.69 -15.90
CA ASP A 69 3.25 10.26 -17.24
C ASP A 69 3.08 11.37 -18.26
N ILE A 70 4.19 11.91 -18.75
CA ILE A 70 4.20 12.98 -19.76
C ILE A 70 3.51 12.59 -21.08
N MET A 71 3.45 11.29 -21.40
CA MET A 71 2.89 10.84 -22.68
C MET A 71 1.38 10.63 -22.63
N THR A 72 0.83 10.33 -21.46
CA THR A 72 -0.59 9.98 -21.30
C THR A 72 -1.35 10.92 -20.36
N ASP A 73 -0.66 11.90 -19.78
CA ASP A 73 -1.21 12.84 -18.79
C ASP A 73 -1.97 12.12 -17.66
N ASN A 74 -1.40 10.99 -17.21
CA ASN A 74 -1.99 10.15 -16.17
C ASN A 74 -0.99 9.86 -15.05
N ALA A 75 -1.52 9.79 -13.83
CA ALA A 75 -0.75 9.36 -12.68
C ALA A 75 -0.41 7.86 -12.78
N ARG A 76 0.88 7.54 -12.69
CA ARG A 76 1.39 6.19 -12.52
C ARG A 76 1.67 5.95 -11.05
N SER A 77 1.15 4.86 -10.51
CA SER A 77 1.44 4.43 -9.15
C SER A 77 1.87 2.96 -9.12
N GLU A 78 2.78 2.63 -8.22
CA GLU A 78 3.22 1.24 -8.02
C GLU A 78 3.77 1.06 -6.61
N VAL A 79 3.61 -0.13 -6.04
CA VAL A 79 4.28 -0.53 -4.80
C VAL A 79 5.74 -0.84 -5.06
N TRP A 80 6.61 -0.27 -4.24
CA TRP A 80 8.05 -0.51 -4.24
C TRP A 80 8.48 -1.09 -2.90
N LEU A 81 9.50 -1.95 -2.94
CA LEU A 81 10.16 -2.52 -1.77
C LEU A 81 11.56 -1.95 -1.66
N VAL A 82 11.92 -1.50 -0.45
CA VAL A 82 13.29 -1.12 -0.08
C VAL A 82 13.86 -2.20 0.84
N ASP A 83 15.03 -2.71 0.50
CA ASP A 83 15.86 -3.46 1.45
C ASP A 83 16.60 -2.49 2.37
N VAL A 84 16.40 -2.61 3.68
CA VAL A 84 16.90 -1.62 4.65
C VAL A 84 18.42 -1.68 4.79
N ALA A 85 19.03 -2.86 4.63
CA ALA A 85 20.47 -3.03 4.79
C ALA A 85 21.27 -2.44 3.63
N SER A 86 20.79 -2.63 2.39
CA SER A 86 21.47 -2.18 1.17
C SER A 86 20.96 -0.86 0.62
N GLY A 87 19.75 -0.44 1.01
CA GLY A 87 19.03 0.68 0.40
C GLY A 87 18.49 0.36 -1.01
N GLN A 88 18.62 -0.88 -1.48
CA GLN A 88 18.16 -1.27 -2.81
C GLN A 88 16.63 -1.16 -2.90
N GLN A 89 16.16 -0.51 -3.96
CA GLN A 89 14.73 -0.32 -4.21
C GLN A 89 14.31 -1.15 -5.42
N THR A 90 13.23 -1.91 -5.29
CA THR A 90 12.71 -2.77 -6.36
C THR A 90 11.19 -2.59 -6.50
N PRO A 91 10.66 -2.44 -7.72
CA PRO A 91 9.23 -2.39 -7.93
C PRO A 91 8.60 -3.77 -7.68
N LEU A 92 7.33 -3.80 -7.28
CA LEU A 92 6.57 -5.04 -7.21
C LEU A 92 6.34 -5.64 -8.61
N GLY A 93 6.42 -4.84 -9.68
CA GLY A 93 6.13 -5.23 -11.05
C GLY A 93 4.64 -5.23 -11.36
N VAL A 94 3.86 -4.40 -10.65
CA VAL A 94 2.40 -4.32 -10.78
C VAL A 94 1.99 -2.85 -10.90
N PRO A 95 1.88 -2.31 -12.13
CA PRO A 95 1.41 -0.96 -12.36
C PRO A 95 -0.01 -0.73 -11.79
N GLY A 96 -0.25 0.45 -11.23
CA GLY A 96 -1.49 0.82 -10.54
C GLY A 96 -1.67 0.14 -9.18
N SER A 97 -0.63 -0.49 -8.64
CA SER A 97 -0.69 -1.07 -7.29
C SER A 97 -0.43 -0.02 -6.20
N GLY A 98 -1.05 -0.22 -5.04
CA GLY A 98 -0.85 0.62 -3.87
C GLY A 98 -1.46 0.02 -2.60
N ARG A 99 -1.56 0.82 -1.53
CA ARG A 99 -2.25 0.44 -0.28
C ARG A 99 -1.64 -0.80 0.36
N ALA A 100 -0.31 -0.89 0.37
CA ALA A 100 0.39 -2.12 0.76
C ALA A 100 0.33 -2.33 2.28
N ARG A 101 0.12 -3.56 2.77
CA ARG A 101 0.13 -3.89 4.21
C ARG A 101 0.85 -5.21 4.44
N TRP A 102 1.85 -5.18 5.32
CA TRP A 102 2.56 -6.39 5.73
C TRP A 102 1.67 -7.31 6.56
N SER A 103 1.77 -8.62 6.33
CA SER A 103 1.23 -9.59 7.29
C SER A 103 1.99 -9.49 8.62
N PRO A 104 1.37 -9.86 9.76
CA PRO A 104 2.02 -9.80 11.07
C PRO A 104 3.31 -10.64 11.15
N ASP A 105 3.36 -11.74 10.39
CA ASP A 105 4.54 -12.62 10.28
C ASP A 105 5.62 -12.09 9.31
N GLY A 106 5.36 -11.00 8.58
CA GLY A 106 6.27 -10.40 7.60
C GLY A 106 6.48 -11.21 6.31
N THR A 107 5.86 -12.38 6.16
CA THR A 107 6.06 -13.28 5.02
C THR A 107 5.23 -12.93 3.79
N ARG A 108 4.21 -12.07 3.96
CA ARG A 108 3.24 -11.70 2.94
C ARG A 108 3.00 -10.20 2.92
N LEU A 109 2.64 -9.70 1.74
CA LEU A 109 2.23 -8.32 1.52
C LEU A 109 0.86 -8.30 0.85
N ALA A 110 -0.14 -7.74 1.52
CA ALA A 110 -1.41 -7.42 0.90
C ALA A 110 -1.30 -6.07 0.17
N TYR A 111 -1.95 -5.90 -0.96
CA TYR A 111 -1.98 -4.64 -1.71
C TYR A 111 -3.22 -4.58 -2.59
N VAL A 112 -3.60 -3.40 -3.05
CA VAL A 112 -4.68 -3.21 -4.01
C VAL A 112 -4.09 -3.02 -5.40
N ALA A 113 -4.60 -3.76 -6.38
CA ALA A 113 -4.23 -3.63 -7.79
C ALA A 113 -5.38 -4.10 -8.68
N LYS A 114 -5.36 -3.75 -9.97
CA LYS A 114 -6.35 -4.25 -10.94
C LYS A 114 -6.33 -5.78 -10.99
N GLY A 115 -7.51 -6.38 -10.91
CA GLY A 115 -7.74 -7.81 -11.08
C GLY A 115 -8.53 -8.10 -12.36
N PRO A 116 -9.15 -9.29 -12.47
CA PRO A 116 -10.00 -9.64 -13.60
C PRO A 116 -11.08 -8.57 -13.87
N GLY A 117 -11.25 -8.18 -15.15
CA GLY A 117 -12.19 -7.13 -15.56
C GLY A 117 -11.74 -5.70 -15.20
N ASP A 118 -10.43 -5.50 -15.00
CA ASP A 118 -9.80 -4.20 -14.67
C ASP A 118 -10.29 -3.53 -13.38
N LYS A 119 -11.01 -4.27 -12.53
CA LYS A 119 -11.50 -3.78 -11.24
C LYS A 119 -10.43 -3.88 -10.15
N PRO A 120 -10.28 -2.88 -9.26
CA PRO A 120 -9.36 -2.99 -8.14
C PRO A 120 -9.74 -4.12 -7.19
N GLN A 121 -8.79 -5.01 -6.91
CA GLN A 121 -8.94 -6.16 -6.02
C GLN A 121 -7.85 -6.16 -4.94
N ILE A 122 -8.09 -6.89 -3.87
CA ILE A 122 -7.06 -7.19 -2.88
C ILE A 122 -6.22 -8.35 -3.40
N TRP A 123 -4.92 -8.11 -3.50
CA TRP A 123 -3.91 -9.08 -3.84
C TRP A 123 -3.05 -9.40 -2.62
N VAL A 124 -2.52 -10.61 -2.57
CA VAL A 124 -1.51 -11.02 -1.61
C VAL A 124 -0.30 -11.54 -2.37
N ARG A 125 0.88 -10.98 -2.07
CA ARG A 125 2.18 -11.48 -2.52
C ARG A 125 2.89 -12.18 -1.37
N TRP A 126 3.35 -13.40 -1.63
CA TRP A 126 4.28 -14.12 -0.77
C TRP A 126 5.69 -13.72 -1.15
N LEU A 127 6.54 -13.50 -0.14
CA LEU A 127 7.94 -13.18 -0.38
C LEU A 127 8.73 -14.34 -1.01
N SER A 128 8.18 -15.56 -0.99
CA SER A 128 8.69 -16.69 -1.75
C SER A 128 8.48 -16.58 -3.27
N GLY A 129 7.70 -15.60 -3.75
CA GLY A 129 7.59 -15.24 -5.18
C GLY A 129 6.18 -15.29 -5.75
N ASN A 130 5.25 -16.00 -5.11
CA ASN A 130 3.88 -16.13 -5.63
C ASN A 130 3.03 -14.89 -5.32
N SER A 131 2.03 -14.61 -6.16
CA SER A 131 1.01 -13.59 -5.92
C SER A 131 -0.37 -14.09 -6.35
N ALA A 132 -1.43 -13.68 -5.66
CA ALA A 132 -2.80 -14.02 -6.02
C ALA A 132 -3.79 -12.94 -5.61
N ALA A 133 -4.79 -12.69 -6.46
CA ALA A 133 -6.00 -11.98 -6.06
C ALA A 133 -6.77 -12.86 -5.07
N ILE A 134 -7.17 -12.28 -3.94
CA ILE A 134 -7.95 -12.99 -2.91
C ILE A 134 -9.42 -12.55 -2.88
N THR A 135 -9.78 -11.58 -3.72
CA THR A 135 -11.14 -11.04 -3.81
C THR A 135 -11.64 -10.94 -5.26
N ALA A 136 -12.96 -10.85 -5.40
CA ALA A 136 -13.68 -10.51 -6.63
C ALA A 136 -14.79 -9.50 -6.28
N LEU A 137 -14.38 -8.30 -5.90
CA LEU A 137 -15.24 -7.23 -5.42
C LEU A 137 -15.85 -6.42 -6.58
N PRO A 138 -17.11 -5.97 -6.44
CA PRO A 138 -17.76 -5.14 -7.45
C PRO A 138 -17.19 -3.72 -7.52
N GLU A 139 -16.67 -3.21 -6.40
CA GLU A 139 -16.14 -1.86 -6.19
C GLU A 139 -14.74 -1.89 -5.58
N ALA A 140 -14.04 -0.75 -5.60
CA ALA A 140 -12.67 -0.66 -5.11
C ALA A 140 -12.57 -0.77 -3.58
N PRO A 141 -11.80 -1.73 -3.03
CA PRO A 141 -11.56 -1.81 -1.59
C PRO A 141 -10.62 -0.69 -1.09
N SER A 142 -10.85 -0.23 0.13
CA SER A 142 -10.02 0.70 0.89
C SER A 142 -9.70 0.18 2.29
N ASP A 143 -8.79 0.87 2.97
CA ASP A 143 -8.48 0.67 4.40
C ASP A 143 -8.24 -0.79 4.79
N ILE A 144 -7.42 -1.48 3.98
CA ILE A 144 -7.12 -2.89 4.20
C ILE A 144 -6.24 -3.06 5.45
N ALA A 145 -6.50 -4.11 6.24
CA ALA A 145 -5.72 -4.46 7.42
C ALA A 145 -5.72 -5.98 7.67
N TRP A 146 -4.59 -6.52 8.11
CA TRP A 146 -4.48 -7.92 8.52
C TRP A 146 -5.02 -8.14 9.94
N SER A 147 -5.63 -9.29 10.18
CA SER A 147 -5.86 -9.76 11.54
C SER A 147 -4.52 -10.05 12.24
N PRO A 148 -4.45 -9.97 13.58
CA PRO A 148 -3.21 -10.25 14.33
C PRO A 148 -2.65 -11.66 14.10
N ASP A 149 -3.51 -12.64 13.81
CA ASP A 149 -3.12 -14.01 13.48
C ASP A 149 -2.72 -14.20 12.00
N GLY A 150 -2.80 -13.16 11.17
CA GLY A 150 -2.45 -13.17 9.75
C GLY A 150 -3.35 -14.05 8.87
N LYS A 151 -4.51 -14.48 9.36
CA LYS A 151 -5.44 -15.38 8.64
C LYS A 151 -6.56 -14.65 7.90
N GLN A 152 -6.81 -13.40 8.24
CA GLN A 152 -7.92 -12.61 7.73
C GLN A 152 -7.42 -11.23 7.29
N ILE A 153 -8.09 -10.65 6.32
CA ILE A 153 -7.93 -9.25 5.93
C ILE A 153 -9.30 -8.59 6.03
N GLY A 154 -9.37 -7.52 6.83
CA GLY A 154 -10.50 -6.60 6.85
C GLY A 154 -10.30 -5.47 5.85
N PHE A 155 -11.38 -4.94 5.31
CA PHE A 155 -11.37 -3.82 4.37
C PHE A 155 -12.71 -3.06 4.43
N THR A 156 -12.72 -1.87 3.87
CA THR A 156 -13.93 -1.09 3.60
C THR A 156 -14.15 -0.97 2.10
N MET A 157 -15.40 -0.78 1.69
CA MET A 157 -15.73 -0.60 0.27
C MET A 157 -17.03 0.18 0.15
N PHE A 158 -17.14 0.97 -0.91
CA PHE A 158 -18.43 1.55 -1.29
C PHE A 158 -19.39 0.45 -1.76
N THR A 159 -20.64 0.52 -1.32
CA THR A 159 -21.72 -0.35 -1.81
C THR A 159 -22.71 0.50 -2.61
N PRO A 160 -23.07 0.08 -3.84
CA PRO A 160 -24.15 0.72 -4.58
C PRO A 160 -25.45 0.62 -3.78
N GLU A 161 -26.20 1.73 -3.73
CA GLU A 161 -27.56 1.77 -3.20
C GLU A 161 -28.52 1.90 -4.38
N GLU A 162 -29.61 1.14 -4.39
CA GLU A 162 -30.77 1.49 -5.21
C GLU A 162 -31.34 2.79 -4.65
N GLY A 163 -31.09 3.90 -5.33
CA GLY A 163 -31.57 5.21 -4.90
C GLY A 163 -33.08 5.19 -4.66
N ALA A 164 -33.55 5.98 -3.68
CA ALA A 164 -34.98 6.11 -3.41
C ALA A 164 -35.74 6.48 -4.70
N SER A 165 -36.58 5.55 -5.17
CA SER A 165 -37.45 5.77 -6.32
C SER A 165 -38.72 6.47 -5.84
N LEU A 166 -39.08 7.58 -6.49
CA LEU A 166 -40.38 8.26 -6.26
C LEU A 166 -41.53 7.60 -7.08
N GLY A 167 -41.32 6.38 -7.58
CA GLY A 167 -42.23 5.65 -8.45
C GLY A 167 -41.76 5.59 -9.90
N SER A 168 -42.43 4.76 -10.71
CA SER A 168 -42.15 4.66 -12.15
C SER A 168 -42.71 5.87 -12.90
N PRO A 169 -41.91 6.56 -13.74
CA PRO A 169 -42.44 7.61 -14.60
C PRO A 169 -43.50 7.04 -15.56
N LEU A 170 -44.50 7.85 -15.90
CA LEU A 170 -45.42 7.52 -17.00
C LEU A 170 -44.63 7.38 -18.30
N ALA A 171 -44.83 6.29 -19.03
CA ALA A 171 -44.21 6.10 -20.33
C ALA A 171 -44.75 7.15 -21.32
N ALA A 172 -43.85 7.88 -21.97
CA ALA A 172 -44.23 8.84 -22.98
C ALA A 172 -44.90 8.12 -24.17
N PRO A 173 -46.00 8.64 -24.74
CA PRO A 173 -46.58 8.11 -25.96
C PRO A 173 -45.59 8.12 -27.12
N GLU A 174 -45.75 7.20 -28.08
CA GLU A 174 -44.87 7.10 -29.24
C GLU A 174 -44.81 8.44 -30.02
N GLY A 175 -43.60 8.95 -30.23
CA GLY A 175 -43.36 10.24 -30.91
C GLY A 175 -43.38 11.48 -30.01
N ALA A 176 -43.65 11.36 -28.71
CA ALA A 176 -43.65 12.50 -27.79
C ALA A 176 -42.22 13.00 -27.47
N LYS A 177 -42.00 14.31 -27.57
CA LYS A 177 -40.77 14.99 -27.13
C LYS A 177 -41.00 15.64 -25.77
N TRP A 178 -40.81 14.87 -24.71
CA TRP A 178 -40.91 15.39 -23.34
C TRP A 178 -39.60 16.02 -22.87
N ALA A 179 -39.70 16.78 -21.78
CA ALA A 179 -38.53 17.26 -21.05
C ALA A 179 -37.77 16.09 -20.41
N ASP A 180 -36.50 16.33 -20.07
CA ASP A 180 -35.69 15.34 -19.36
C ASP A 180 -36.38 14.89 -18.07
N PRO A 181 -36.27 13.59 -17.71
CA PRO A 181 -36.88 13.06 -16.50
C PRO A 181 -36.36 13.79 -15.26
N ILE A 182 -37.25 13.96 -14.27
CA ILE A 182 -36.94 14.62 -13.01
C ILE A 182 -35.78 13.88 -12.33
N LYS A 183 -34.69 14.60 -12.07
CA LYS A 183 -33.56 14.08 -11.28
C LYS A 183 -33.91 14.21 -9.80
N VAL A 184 -34.17 13.09 -9.15
CA VAL A 184 -34.43 13.05 -7.72
C VAL A 184 -33.09 13.00 -6.97
N ILE A 185 -32.78 14.09 -6.28
CA ILE A 185 -31.58 14.19 -5.44
C ILE A 185 -32.02 14.12 -3.98
N THR A 186 -31.67 13.03 -3.31
CA THR A 186 -32.03 12.81 -1.89
C THR A 186 -30.89 13.10 -0.92
N LYS A 187 -29.67 13.34 -1.42
CA LYS A 187 -28.47 13.55 -0.60
C LYS A 187 -27.91 14.97 -0.78
N ILE A 188 -27.44 15.56 0.31
CA ILE A 188 -26.84 16.90 0.33
C ILE A 188 -25.54 16.95 -0.50
N ASN A 189 -24.75 15.86 -0.50
CA ASN A 189 -23.51 15.74 -1.27
C ASN A 189 -23.77 15.13 -2.65
N TYR A 190 -24.61 15.77 -3.46
CA TYR A 190 -24.98 15.27 -4.79
C TYR A 190 -24.05 15.77 -5.91
N ARG A 191 -23.17 16.71 -5.60
CA ARG A 191 -22.21 17.27 -6.55
C ARG A 191 -20.82 17.34 -5.92
N ALA A 192 -19.82 16.94 -6.68
CA ALA A 192 -18.42 17.11 -6.32
C ALA A 192 -17.69 17.86 -7.45
N ASP A 193 -16.72 18.69 -7.06
CA ASP A 193 -15.91 19.44 -8.01
C ASP A 193 -15.11 18.46 -8.89
N GLY A 194 -15.15 18.65 -10.20
CA GLY A 194 -14.52 17.77 -11.18
C GLY A 194 -15.32 16.51 -11.55
N GLU A 195 -16.17 15.96 -10.66
CA GLU A 195 -16.97 14.75 -10.95
C GLU A 195 -18.41 15.06 -11.41
N GLY A 196 -18.92 16.27 -11.20
CA GLY A 196 -20.29 16.63 -11.56
C GLY A 196 -21.31 16.03 -10.59
N VAL A 197 -22.45 15.54 -11.09
CA VAL A 197 -23.48 14.92 -10.25
C VAL A 197 -23.02 13.53 -9.82
N CYS A 198 -22.82 13.33 -8.53
CA CYS A 198 -22.36 12.06 -7.98
C CYS A 198 -23.48 11.03 -8.04
N ALA A 199 -23.14 9.80 -8.44
CA ALA A 199 -24.03 8.66 -8.29
C ALA A 199 -24.36 8.44 -6.79
N PRO A 200 -25.55 7.89 -6.46
CA PRO A 200 -25.88 7.54 -5.08
C PRO A 200 -24.84 6.56 -4.52
N ARG A 201 -24.01 7.01 -3.58
CA ARG A 201 -23.03 6.18 -2.85
C ARG A 201 -23.28 6.35 -1.35
N LEU A 202 -23.10 5.29 -0.57
CA LEU A 202 -23.09 5.34 0.90
C LEU A 202 -21.67 5.59 1.43
N GLN A 203 -21.54 5.93 2.71
CA GLN A 203 -20.24 6.01 3.39
C GLN A 203 -19.52 4.64 3.35
N PRO A 204 -18.18 4.60 3.42
CA PRO A 204 -17.46 3.32 3.50
C PRO A 204 -17.94 2.52 4.70
N HIS A 205 -18.46 1.32 4.46
CA HIS A 205 -18.82 0.36 5.51
C HIS A 205 -17.71 -0.67 5.69
N LEU A 206 -17.43 -1.05 6.95
CA LEU A 206 -16.54 -2.18 7.26
C LEU A 206 -17.21 -3.48 6.76
N ARG A 207 -16.60 -4.14 5.77
CA ARG A 207 -17.11 -5.39 5.20
C ARG A 207 -16.05 -6.48 5.37
N GLY A 208 -16.44 -7.53 6.11
CA GLY A 208 -16.03 -8.94 5.96
C GLY A 208 -14.54 -9.30 5.93
N ALA A 209 -14.15 -10.22 6.80
CA ALA A 209 -12.88 -10.92 6.70
C ALA A 209 -12.84 -11.88 5.49
N VAL A 210 -11.85 -11.73 4.61
CA VAL A 210 -11.61 -12.69 3.54
C VAL A 210 -10.85 -13.89 4.09
N ARG A 211 -11.49 -15.07 4.12
CA ARG A 211 -10.86 -16.37 4.44
C ARG A 211 -10.83 -17.23 3.18
N ARG A 212 -9.66 -17.78 2.82
CA ARG A 212 -9.55 -18.75 1.72
C ARG A 212 -10.53 -19.92 1.96
N ARG A 213 -11.49 -20.13 1.05
CA ARG A 213 -12.10 -21.46 0.90
C ARG A 213 -11.02 -22.39 0.36
N ARG A 214 -10.72 -23.47 1.09
CA ARG A 214 -9.91 -24.58 0.58
C ARG A 214 -10.65 -25.11 -0.66
N ALA A 215 -9.98 -25.20 -1.80
CA ALA A 215 -10.51 -25.96 -2.92
C ALA A 215 -10.74 -27.40 -2.45
N ALA A 216 -11.95 -27.93 -2.68
CA ALA A 216 -12.22 -29.34 -2.48
C ALA A 216 -11.36 -30.14 -3.46
N PRO A 217 -10.76 -31.28 -3.06
CA PRO A 217 -10.07 -32.15 -4.00
C PRO A 217 -11.08 -32.67 -5.02
N ALA A 218 -10.67 -32.68 -6.29
CA ALA A 218 -11.46 -33.22 -7.39
C ALA A 218 -11.78 -34.70 -7.14
N ASP A 219 -13.08 -35.02 -7.14
CA ASP A 219 -13.63 -36.37 -7.11
C ASP A 219 -13.22 -37.09 -8.41
N GLN A 220 -12.18 -37.91 -8.35
CA GLN A 220 -11.89 -38.88 -9.40
C GLN A 220 -12.86 -40.04 -9.24
N ARG A 221 -13.91 -40.07 -10.07
CA ARG A 221 -14.73 -41.27 -10.26
C ARG A 221 -14.09 -42.17 -11.31
N PRO A 222 -13.99 -43.48 -11.08
CA PRO A 222 -13.51 -44.41 -12.10
C PRO A 222 -14.63 -44.71 -13.09
N VAL A 223 -14.27 -44.75 -14.38
CA VAL A 223 -14.96 -45.55 -15.41
C VAL A 223 -13.90 -46.42 -16.06
#